data_AF-A0A662PTG4-F1
#
_entry.id   AF-A0A662PTG4-F1
#
_cell.length_a   1.000
_cell.length_b   1.000
_cell.length_c   1.000
_cell.angle_alpha   90.00
_cell.angle_beta   90.00
_cell.angle_gamma   90.00
#
_symmetry.space_group_name_H-M   'P 1'
#
loop_
_entity.id
_entity.type
_entity.pdbx_description
1 polymer ?
#
loop_
_entity_poly.entity_id
_entity_poly.type
_entity_poly.pdbx_seq_one_letter_code
_entity_poly.pdbx_strand_id
1 'polypeptide(L)'
;MEMPTVKAFNLYTGSEEKVKLTLLQWLKLKLFGITSVGKRRYPRWRGHLPFYIYKCPNCGGMHLDYPHGYRGVLLCSQEVAGA
;
A
#
# COMPACT_ATOMS: atom_id res chain seq x y z
N MET A 1 -1.42 -10.88 21.95
CA MET A 1 -2.33 -9.94 21.28
C MET A 1 -2.16 -10.13 19.78
N GLU A 2 -3.22 -10.47 19.06
CA GLU A 2 -3.15 -10.75 17.62
C GLU A 2 -2.97 -9.46 16.83
N MET A 3 -2.09 -9.46 15.82
CA MET A 3 -1.84 -8.29 14.99
C MET A 3 -2.99 -8.09 13.98
N PRO A 4 -3.55 -6.88 13.85
CA PRO A 4 -4.58 -6.61 12.87
C PRO A 4 -4.09 -6.91 11.45
N THR A 5 -4.92 -7.60 10.68
CA THR A 5 -4.63 -7.93 9.28
C THR A 5 -5.61 -7.22 8.36
N VAL A 6 -5.10 -6.59 7.31
CA VAL A 6 -5.89 -5.82 6.35
C VAL A 6 -5.65 -6.39 4.95
N LYS A 7 -6.73 -6.62 4.19
CA LYS A 7 -6.61 -6.93 2.76
C LYS A 7 -6.37 -5.64 1.98
N ALA A 8 -5.40 -5.65 1.08
CA ALA A 8 -5.12 -4.54 0.17
C ALA A 8 -4.73 -5.06 -1.20
N PHE A 9 -5.10 -4.34 -2.25
CA PHE A 9 -4.66 -4.61 -3.60
C PHE A 9 -3.26 -4.03 -3.81
N ASN A 10 -2.31 -4.88 -4.16
CA ASN A 10 -0.92 -4.49 -4.42
C ASN A 10 -0.76 -4.04 -5.87
N LEU A 11 -0.47 -2.74 -6.06
CA LEU A 11 -0.35 -2.13 -7.37
C LEU A 11 0.83 -2.65 -8.17
N TYR A 12 1.91 -3.09 -7.51
CA TYR A 12 3.07 -3.63 -8.19
C TYR A 12 2.82 -5.06 -8.69
N THR A 13 2.19 -5.92 -7.90
CA THR A 13 1.96 -7.33 -8.27
C THR A 13 0.64 -7.56 -9.00
N GLY A 14 -0.29 -6.60 -8.97
CA GLY A 14 -1.62 -6.73 -9.56
C GLY A 14 -2.53 -7.72 -8.83
N SER A 15 -2.29 -7.95 -7.53
CA SER A 15 -3.00 -8.97 -6.74
C SER A 15 -3.37 -8.49 -5.35
N GLU A 16 -4.41 -9.07 -4.76
CA GLU A 16 -4.73 -8.85 -3.36
C GLU A 16 -3.72 -9.54 -2.41
N GLU A 17 -3.36 -8.86 -1.33
CA GLU A 17 -2.55 -9.42 -0.26
C GLU A 17 -3.11 -9.09 1.13
N LYS A 18 -2.77 -9.94 2.11
CA LYS A 18 -3.08 -9.72 3.53
C LYS A 18 -1.87 -9.09 4.21
N VAL A 19 -2.00 -7.82 4.61
CA VAL A 19 -0.95 -7.07 5.30
C VAL A 19 -1.18 -7.14 6.81
N LYS A 20 -0.23 -7.71 7.55
CA LYS A 20 -0.21 -7.66 9.01
C LYS A 20 0.31 -6.30 9.46
N LEU A 21 -0.44 -5.60 10.29
CA LEU A 21 -0.10 -4.29 10.81
C LEU A 21 0.19 -4.38 12.30
N THR A 22 1.14 -3.58 12.77
CA THR A 22 1.23 -3.25 14.19
C THR A 22 0.01 -2.44 14.60
N LEU A 23 -0.32 -2.42 15.89
CA LEU A 23 -1.43 -1.61 16.41
C LEU A 23 -1.26 -0.13 16.08
N LEU A 24 -0.03 0.39 16.13
CA LEU A 24 0.28 1.77 15.76
C LEU A 24 0.04 2.03 14.27
N GLN A 25 0.45 1.11 13.38
CA GLN A 25 0.18 1.24 11.95
C GLN A 25 -1.32 1.20 11.67
N TRP A 26 -2.04 0.27 12.31
CA TRP A 26 -3.49 0.15 12.17
C TRP A 26 -4.22 1.42 12.65
N LEU A 27 -3.80 2.00 13.78
CA LEU A 27 -4.38 3.25 14.28
C LEU A 27 -4.11 4.42 13.32
N LYS A 28 -2.87 4.57 12.84
CA LYS A 28 -2.53 5.58 11.82
C LYS A 28 -3.37 5.43 10.56
N LEU A 29 -3.54 4.18 10.11
CA LEU A 29 -4.37 3.88 8.94
C LEU A 29 -5.84 4.26 9.16
N LYS A 30 -6.40 4.02 10.35
CA LYS A 30 -7.77 4.40 10.69
C LYS A 30 -7.97 5.92 10.77
N LEU A 31 -6.99 6.64 11.31
CA LEU A 31 -7.07 8.09 11.51
C LEU A 31 -6.74 8.90 10.25
N PHE A 32 -5.69 8.52 9.53
CA PHE A 32 -5.15 9.30 8.40
C PHE A 32 -5.44 8.67 7.04
N GLY A 33 -6.01 7.46 7.02
CA GLY A 33 -6.23 6.72 5.77
C GLY A 33 -4.96 6.17 5.13
N ILE A 34 -3.79 6.31 5.76
CA ILE A 34 -2.50 5.84 5.25
C ILE A 34 -1.54 5.46 6.37
N THR A 35 -0.71 4.46 6.15
CA THR A 35 0.44 4.15 7.01
C THR A 35 1.55 3.45 6.24
N SER A 36 2.81 3.64 6.66
CA SER A 36 3.93 2.90 6.08
C SER A 36 3.94 1.46 6.58
N VAL A 37 4.18 0.52 5.67
CA VAL A 37 4.33 -0.91 5.96
C VAL A 37 5.78 -1.38 5.86
N GLY A 38 6.72 -0.44 5.76
CA GLY A 38 8.16 -0.69 5.69
C GLY A 38 8.71 -0.73 4.27
N LYS A 39 9.98 -1.11 4.18
CA LYS A 39 10.71 -1.21 2.91
C LYS A 39 10.49 -2.59 2.29
N ARG A 40 10.14 -2.64 0.99
CA ARG A 40 10.02 -3.90 0.24
C ARG A 40 10.93 -3.88 -0.98
N ARG A 41 11.30 -5.06 -1.43
CA ARG A 41 12.05 -5.30 -2.67
C ARG A 41 11.41 -6.48 -3.38
N TYR A 42 11.11 -6.30 -4.65
CA TYR A 42 10.58 -7.36 -5.51
C TYR A 42 11.69 -7.99 -6.37
N PRO A 43 11.44 -9.18 -6.95
CA PRO A 43 12.35 -9.76 -7.92
C PRO A 43 12.76 -8.74 -8.99
N ARG A 44 14.04 -8.74 -9.38
CA ARG A 44 14.64 -7.83 -10.36
C ARG A 44 14.80 -6.36 -9.92
N TRP A 45 14.32 -5.98 -8.74
CA TRP A 45 14.62 -4.65 -8.20
C TRP A 45 16.06 -4.60 -7.70
N ARG A 46 16.75 -3.50 -7.97
CA ARG A 46 18.11 -3.25 -7.47
C ARG A 46 18.15 -2.79 -6.01
N GLY A 47 17.04 -2.24 -5.51
CA GLY A 47 16.95 -1.68 -4.17
C GLY A 47 15.58 -1.88 -3.51
N HIS A 48 15.43 -1.32 -2.31
CA HIS A 48 14.17 -1.34 -1.56
C HIS A 48 13.44 -0.01 -1.70
N LEU A 49 12.12 -0.06 -1.81
CA LEU A 49 11.26 1.12 -1.79
C LEU A 49 10.35 1.13 -0.57
N PRO A 50 9.99 2.32 -0.05
CA PRO A 50 9.06 2.44 1.07
C PRO A 50 7.63 2.18 0.59
N PHE A 51 7.02 1.13 1.11
CA PHE A 51 5.63 0.78 0.80
C PHE A 51 4.67 1.34 1.85
N TYR A 52 3.48 1.68 1.37
CA TYR A 52 2.38 2.23 2.15
C TYR A 52 1.11 1.46 1.87
N ILE A 53 0.34 1.20 2.91
CA ILE A 53 -1.06 0.81 2.78
C ILE A 53 -1.92 2.04 3.00
N TYR A 54 -2.90 2.27 2.12
CA TYR A 54 -3.77 3.44 2.19
C TYR A 54 -5.17 3.11 1.66
N LYS A 55 -6.14 3.87 2.15
CA LYS A 55 -7.48 3.93 1.59
C LYS A 55 -7.44 4.93 0.44
N CYS A 56 -7.61 4.45 -0.79
CA CYS A 56 -7.61 5.32 -1.95
C CYS A 56 -8.82 6.25 -1.93
N PRO A 57 -8.63 7.58 -2.08
CA PRO A 57 -9.73 8.54 -2.08
C PRO A 57 -10.57 8.47 -3.36
N ASN A 58 -10.03 7.94 -4.46
CA ASN A 58 -10.72 7.82 -5.74
C ASN A 58 -11.77 6.69 -5.72
N CYS A 59 -11.33 5.45 -5.46
CA CYS A 59 -12.23 4.29 -5.49
C CYS A 59 -12.67 3.77 -4.12
N GLY A 60 -12.17 4.35 -3.02
CA GLY A 60 -12.46 3.92 -1.65
C GLY A 60 -11.81 2.61 -1.21
N GLY A 61 -11.13 1.89 -2.11
CA GLY A 61 -10.47 0.62 -1.86
C GLY A 61 -9.18 0.73 -1.05
N MET A 62 -8.76 -0.40 -0.49
CA MET A 62 -7.48 -0.52 0.22
C MET A 62 -6.39 -0.92 -0.76
N HIS A 63 -5.35 -0.10 -0.82
CA HIS A 63 -4.24 -0.28 -1.75
C HIS A 63 -2.92 -0.39 -1.03
N LEU A 64 -2.00 -1.07 -1.69
CA LEU A 64 -0.62 -1.15 -1.30
C LEU A 64 0.24 -0.69 -2.47
N ASP A 65 0.99 0.38 -2.26
CA ASP A 65 1.84 0.97 -3.29
C ASP A 65 3.10 1.62 -2.67
N TYR A 66 4.01 2.07 -3.54
CA TYR A 66 5.13 2.93 -3.21
C TYR A 66 5.03 4.25 -4.00
N PRO A 67 5.63 5.35 -3.54
CA PRO A 67 5.53 6.64 -4.23
C PRO A 67 6.15 6.61 -5.64
N HIS A 68 5.42 7.12 -6.63
CA HIS A 68 5.81 7.19 -8.03
C HIS A 68 6.12 8.62 -8.49
N GLY A 69 7.12 8.74 -9.38
CA GLY A 69 7.51 9.99 -10.00
C GLY A 69 8.09 11.03 -9.04
N TYR A 70 8.37 12.23 -9.55
CA TYR A 70 9.00 13.31 -8.77
C TYR A 70 8.14 13.78 -7.59
N ARG A 71 6.81 13.71 -7.73
CA ARG A 71 5.85 14.16 -6.71
C ARG A 71 5.52 13.08 -5.66
N GLY A 72 5.99 11.85 -5.83
CA GLY A 72 5.73 10.75 -4.90
C GLY A 72 4.25 10.38 -4.78
N VAL A 73 3.57 10.22 -5.92
CA VAL A 73 2.14 9.90 -5.98
C VAL A 73 1.90 8.42 -5.70
N LEU A 74 0.83 8.10 -4.98
CA LEU A 74 0.33 6.73 -4.82
C LEU A 74 -0.85 6.51 -5.76
N LEU A 75 -0.91 5.38 -6.47
CA LEU A 75 -1.81 5.17 -7.60
C LEU A 75 -3.14 4.49 -7.22
N CYS A 76 -4.19 4.62 -8.03
CA CYS A 76 -5.39 3.80 -7.89
C CYS A 76 -5.33 2.58 -8.82
N SER A 77 -5.79 1.41 -8.38
CA SER A 77 -5.85 0.21 -9.24
C SER A 77 -6.75 0.39 -10.47
N GLN A 78 -7.76 1.25 -10.39
CA GLN A 78 -8.63 1.59 -11.51
C GLN A 78 -7.94 2.48 -12.56
N GLU A 79 -6.86 3.16 -12.19
CA GLU A 79 -6.08 4.02 -13.12
C GLU A 79 -5.00 3.22 -13.86
N VAL A 80 -4.45 2.18 -13.23
CA VAL A 80 -3.41 1.33 -13.84
C VAL A 80 -3.95 0.12 -14.61
N ALA A 81 -5.19 -0.30 -14.37
CA ALA A 81 -5.80 -1.45 -15.06
C ALA A 81 -6.20 -1.19 -16.53
N GLY A 82 -5.89 0.00 -17.08
CA GLY A 82 -6.23 0.42 -18.44
C GLY A 82 -5.05 0.63 -19.38
N ALA A 83 -3.85 0.11 -19.07
CA ALA A 83 -2.65 0.23 -19.90
C ALA A 83 -2.24 -1.12 -20.51
#